data_AF-A0A183END5-F1
#
_entry.id   AF-A0A183END5-F1
#
_cell.length_a   1.000
_cell.length_b   1.000
_cell.length_c   1.000
_cell.angle_alpha   90.00
_cell.angle_beta   90.00
_cell.angle_gamma   90.00
#
_symmetry.space_group_name_H-M   'P 1'
#
loop_
_entity.id
_entity.type
_entity.pdbx_description
1 polymer ?
#
loop_
_entity_poly.entity_id
_entity_poly.type
_entity_poly.pdbx_seq_one_letter_code
_entity_poly.pdbx_strand_id
1 'polypeptide(L)'
;MEKKCQKARSSSPSGPAPPQLRHDTVCGAFRDQINLLYDLYKIANDYLDFKRFPVCSINEWSKRVQVEGALKENKVNLLPVKAKAESLERDISAIDEVLDQLAARDLSEPAIANATQRDLLDRQAQLDQLQRRSDDLHSCLPEASANQPNTMLDKIQDKVRDLEEKIGASIRRSAEKSPSKRMSLTEQKESDAISIASTGGQSLALEVQVCFPYF
;
A
#
# COMPACT_ATOMS: atom_id res chain seq x y z
N MET A 1 -13.84 10.05 47.30
CA MET A 1 -13.51 10.80 46.06
C MET A 1 -13.60 12.31 46.26
N GLU A 2 -14.65 12.83 46.90
CA GLU A 2 -14.84 14.27 47.19
C GLU A 2 -13.63 14.99 47.80
N LYS A 3 -13.02 14.43 48.86
CA LYS A 3 -11.88 15.08 49.56
C LYS A 3 -10.66 15.33 48.65
N LYS A 4 -10.42 14.48 47.64
CA LYS A 4 -9.30 14.66 46.67
C LYS A 4 -9.65 15.70 45.60
N CYS A 5 -10.89 15.73 45.13
CA CYS A 5 -11.38 16.76 44.19
C CYS A 5 -11.39 18.16 44.82
N GLN A 6 -11.86 18.26 46.06
CA GLN A 6 -11.89 19.51 46.81
C GLN A 6 -10.47 20.02 47.09
N LYS A 7 -9.52 19.15 47.47
CA LYS A 7 -8.12 19.51 47.72
C LYS A 7 -7.38 19.97 46.46
N ALA A 8 -7.65 19.38 45.29
CA ALA A 8 -7.07 19.80 44.02
C ALA A 8 -7.62 21.16 43.53
N ARG A 9 -8.90 21.43 43.78
CA ARG A 9 -9.55 22.72 43.45
C ARG A 9 -9.18 23.84 44.41
N SER A 10 -8.92 23.55 45.69
CA SER A 10 -8.52 24.57 46.67
C SER A 10 -7.06 25.01 46.54
N SER A 11 -6.19 24.21 45.92
CA SER A 11 -4.79 24.57 45.65
C SER A 11 -4.56 25.35 44.36
N SER A 12 -5.54 25.40 43.45
CA SER A 12 -5.50 26.23 42.25
C SER A 12 -6.92 26.43 41.73
N PRO A 13 -7.48 27.66 41.77
CA PRO A 13 -8.82 27.94 41.27
C PRO A 13 -8.96 27.70 39.75
N SER A 14 -7.81 27.62 39.06
CA SER A 14 -7.67 27.44 37.61
C SER A 14 -6.79 26.23 37.31
N GLY A 15 -7.11 25.06 37.88
CA GLY A 15 -6.54 23.81 37.37
C GLY A 15 -6.91 23.62 35.89
N PRO A 16 -6.01 23.07 35.05
CA PRO A 16 -6.30 22.88 33.63
C PRO A 16 -7.54 21.98 33.46
N ALA A 17 -8.46 22.39 32.59
CA ALA A 17 -9.60 21.56 32.22
C ALA A 17 -9.10 20.28 31.51
N PRO A 18 -9.81 19.15 31.67
CA PRO A 18 -9.49 17.96 30.89
C PRO A 18 -9.59 18.30 29.38
N PRO A 19 -8.74 17.70 28.55
CA PRO A 19 -8.80 17.92 27.11
C PRO A 19 -10.17 17.49 26.58
N GLN A 20 -10.69 18.25 25.60
CA GLN A 20 -11.99 17.93 25.03
C GLN A 20 -11.87 16.76 24.06
N LEU A 21 -12.69 15.73 24.29
CA LEU A 21 -12.86 14.65 23.34
C LEU A 21 -13.50 15.21 22.06
N ARG A 22 -12.90 14.91 20.92
CA ARG A 22 -13.35 15.41 19.61
C ARG A 22 -14.00 14.33 18.79
N HIS A 23 -14.94 14.75 17.96
CA HIS A 23 -15.57 13.95 16.93
C HIS A 23 -15.19 14.54 15.57
N ASP A 24 -13.93 14.32 15.18
CA ASP A 24 -13.44 14.81 13.90
C ASP A 24 -13.85 13.82 12.80
N THR A 25 -14.22 14.36 11.63
CA THR A 25 -14.48 13.55 10.46
C THR A 25 -13.16 13.00 9.93
N VAL A 26 -13.04 11.67 9.86
CA VAL A 26 -11.86 11.01 9.29
C VAL A 26 -11.91 11.15 7.77
N CYS A 27 -11.09 12.06 7.22
CA CYS A 27 -10.97 12.30 5.80
C CYS A 27 -9.52 12.63 5.41
N GLY A 28 -9.22 12.64 4.10
CA GLY A 28 -7.88 12.91 3.57
C GLY A 28 -7.14 11.65 3.14
N ALA A 29 -5.83 11.75 2.91
CA ALA A 29 -5.02 10.58 2.59
C ALA A 29 -4.93 9.63 3.79
N PHE A 30 -4.77 8.33 3.56
CA PHE A 30 -4.71 7.31 4.61
C PHE A 30 -3.75 7.66 5.76
N ARG A 31 -2.58 8.22 5.42
CA ARG A 31 -1.59 8.69 6.40
C ARG A 31 -2.17 9.74 7.33
N ASP A 32 -2.85 10.73 6.79
CA ASP A 32 -3.48 11.80 7.56
C ASP A 32 -4.58 11.24 8.45
N GLN A 33 -5.31 10.23 7.97
CA GLN A 33 -6.32 9.53 8.75
C GLN A 33 -5.74 8.73 9.91
N ILE A 34 -4.66 7.98 9.71
CA ILE A 34 -3.96 7.28 10.80
C ILE A 34 -3.43 8.27 11.83
N ASN A 35 -2.82 9.36 11.37
CA ASN A 35 -2.27 10.38 12.25
C ASN A 35 -3.39 11.03 13.08
N LEU A 36 -4.51 11.38 12.45
CA LEU A 36 -5.69 11.90 13.13
C LEU A 36 -6.22 10.90 14.17
N LEU A 37 -6.37 9.63 13.82
CA LEU A 37 -6.80 8.58 14.75
C LEU A 37 -5.85 8.45 15.94
N TYR A 38 -4.54 8.55 15.71
CA TYR A 38 -3.52 8.52 16.75
C TYR A 38 -3.56 9.74 17.66
N ASP A 39 -3.79 10.92 17.11
CA ASP A 39 -3.93 12.16 17.87
C ASP A 39 -5.19 12.13 18.74
N LEU A 40 -6.33 11.67 18.20
CA LEU A 40 -7.56 11.45 18.96
C LEU A 40 -7.36 10.43 20.09
N TYR A 41 -6.64 9.34 19.82
CA TYR A 41 -6.25 8.36 20.84
C TYR A 41 -5.44 9.02 21.96
N LYS A 42 -4.46 9.87 21.62
CA LYS A 42 -3.62 10.56 22.61
C LYS A 42 -4.44 11.52 23.48
N ILE A 43 -5.33 12.29 22.86
CA ILE A 43 -6.26 13.19 23.56
C ILE A 43 -7.14 12.40 24.54
N ALA A 44 -7.71 11.29 24.10
CA ALA A 44 -8.54 10.44 24.94
C ALA A 44 -7.75 9.77 26.07
N ASN A 45 -6.50 9.38 25.82
CA ASN A 45 -5.60 8.85 26.85
C ASN A 45 -5.29 9.90 27.92
N ASP A 46 -5.02 11.14 27.53
CA ASP A 46 -4.77 12.25 28.44
C ASP A 46 -6.02 12.64 29.25
N TYR A 47 -7.22 12.52 28.65
CA TYR A 47 -8.51 12.73 29.33
C TYR A 47 -8.73 11.75 30.51
N LEU A 48 -8.12 10.56 30.44
CA LEU A 48 -8.19 9.52 31.48
C LEU A 48 -7.11 9.65 32.56
N ASP A 49 -6.29 10.70 32.54
CA ASP A 49 -5.37 10.98 33.64
C ASP A 49 -6.14 11.50 34.86
N PHE A 50 -6.67 10.59 35.67
CA PHE A 50 -7.39 10.91 36.91
C PHE A 50 -6.52 11.57 37.98
N LYS A 51 -5.19 11.54 37.84
CA LYS A 51 -4.29 12.27 38.75
C LYS A 51 -4.26 13.74 38.37
N ARG A 52 -4.17 14.03 37.07
CA ARG A 52 -4.15 15.39 36.52
C ARG A 52 -5.54 16.03 36.47
N PHE A 53 -6.56 15.23 36.20
CA PHE A 53 -7.96 15.64 36.07
C PHE A 53 -8.88 14.77 36.95
N PRO A 54 -8.87 14.96 38.29
CA PRO A 54 -9.69 14.18 39.20
C PRO A 54 -11.19 14.40 38.94
N VAL A 55 -11.97 13.33 39.03
CA VAL A 55 -13.43 13.33 38.86
C VAL A 55 -14.14 13.58 40.18
N CYS A 56 -15.23 14.36 40.13
CA CYS A 56 -15.93 14.78 41.35
C CYS A 56 -17.30 14.12 41.54
N SER A 57 -17.75 13.29 40.59
CA SER A 57 -18.99 12.53 40.71
C SER A 57 -18.85 11.10 40.19
N ILE A 58 -19.70 10.21 40.69
CA ILE A 58 -19.79 8.81 40.23
C ILE A 58 -20.21 8.76 38.75
N ASN A 59 -21.11 9.66 38.33
CA ASN A 59 -21.56 9.76 36.94
C ASN A 59 -20.41 10.17 35.99
N GLU A 60 -19.58 11.13 36.40
CA GLU A 60 -18.39 11.54 35.64
C GLU A 60 -17.37 10.40 35.58
N TRP A 61 -17.11 9.73 36.71
CA TRP A 61 -16.23 8.56 36.77
C TRP A 61 -16.70 7.44 35.83
N SER A 62 -17.98 7.09 35.87
CA SER A 62 -18.58 6.06 35.02
C SER A 62 -18.40 6.37 33.52
N LYS A 63 -18.65 7.61 33.11
CA LYS A 63 -18.41 8.06 31.72
C LYS A 63 -16.95 7.90 31.31
N ARG A 64 -16.00 8.27 32.18
CA ARG A 64 -14.56 8.13 31.88
C ARG A 64 -14.12 6.66 31.80
N VAL A 65 -14.64 5.79 32.67
CA VAL A 65 -14.34 4.35 32.62
C VAL A 65 -14.87 3.71 31.33
N GLN A 66 -16.02 4.14 30.82
CA GLN A 66 -16.52 3.68 29.52
C GLN A 66 -15.57 4.07 28.37
N VAL A 67 -15.05 5.30 28.39
CA VAL A 67 -14.02 5.77 27.45
C VAL A 67 -12.73 4.97 27.59
N GLU A 68 -12.31 4.61 28.81
CA GLU A 68 -11.14 3.76 29.06
C GLU A 68 -11.26 2.38 28.41
N GLY A 69 -12.45 1.77 28.48
CA GLY A 69 -12.72 0.49 27.81
C GLY A 69 -12.51 0.57 26.30
N ALA A 70 -13.18 1.52 25.64
CA ALA A 70 -13.03 1.76 24.21
C ALA A 70 -11.59 2.13 23.81
N LEU A 71 -10.88 2.88 24.66
CA LEU A 71 -9.50 3.27 24.41
C LEU A 71 -8.53 2.08 24.45
N LYS A 72 -8.73 1.14 25.38
CA LYS A 72 -7.89 -0.07 25.47
C LYS A 72 -8.04 -0.94 24.23
N GLU A 73 -9.25 -1.12 23.74
CA GLU A 73 -9.52 -1.86 22.50
C GLU A 73 -8.86 -1.15 21.30
N ASN A 74 -9.05 0.16 21.18
CA ASN A 74 -8.45 0.96 20.11
C ASN A 74 -6.92 0.94 20.16
N LYS A 75 -6.30 0.93 21.34
CA LYS A 75 -4.84 0.84 21.50
C LYS A 75 -4.26 -0.41 20.83
N VAL A 76 -4.91 -1.56 21.06
CA VAL A 76 -4.45 -2.87 20.58
C VAL A 76 -4.48 -2.92 19.05
N ASN A 77 -5.40 -2.17 18.42
CA ASN A 77 -5.56 -2.15 16.97
C ASN A 77 -4.74 -1.02 16.29
N LEU A 78 -4.75 0.19 16.87
CA LEU A 78 -4.19 1.39 16.24
C LEU A 78 -2.66 1.43 16.24
N LEU A 79 -2.00 0.98 17.33
CA LEU A 79 -0.54 1.02 17.40
C LEU A 79 0.13 0.12 16.34
N PRO A 80 -0.31 -1.14 16.14
CA PRO A 80 0.21 -1.97 15.05
C PRO A 80 -0.05 -1.37 13.67
N VAL A 81 -1.25 -0.82 13.44
CA VAL A 81 -1.63 -0.20 12.15
C VAL A 81 -0.76 1.01 11.85
N LYS A 82 -0.48 1.86 12.84
CA LYS A 82 0.45 3.00 12.70
C LYS A 82 1.87 2.54 12.36
N ALA A 83 2.39 1.54 13.07
CA ALA A 83 3.73 1.02 12.81
C ALA A 83 3.86 0.39 11.41
N LYS A 84 2.84 -0.35 10.97
CA LYS A 84 2.76 -0.90 9.60
C LYS A 84 2.76 0.23 8.55
N ALA A 85 2.00 1.30 8.78
CA ALA A 85 1.93 2.45 7.87
C ALA A 85 3.26 3.20 7.74
N GLU A 86 3.94 3.46 8.86
CA GLU A 86 5.28 4.07 8.87
C GLU A 86 6.31 3.20 8.14
N SER A 87 6.21 1.87 8.30
CA SER A 87 7.08 0.97 7.56
C SER A 87 6.78 0.98 6.07
N LEU A 88 5.51 0.99 5.68
CA LEU A 88 5.13 1.06 4.28
C LEU A 88 5.63 2.36 3.63
N GLU A 89 5.52 3.51 4.31
CA GLU A 89 6.00 4.80 3.82
C GLU A 89 7.52 4.80 3.58
N ARG A 90 8.29 4.19 4.48
CA ARG A 90 9.74 4.01 4.29
C ARG A 90 10.05 3.16 3.06
N ASP A 91 9.33 2.06 2.88
CA ASP A 91 9.57 1.15 1.76
C ASP A 91 9.13 1.77 0.42
N ILE A 92 8.02 2.54 0.41
CA ILE A 92 7.60 3.34 -0.74
C ILE A 92 8.68 4.35 -1.11
N SER A 93 9.23 5.07 -0.13
CA SER A 93 10.28 6.06 -0.36
C SER A 93 11.54 5.41 -0.93
N ALA A 94 11.92 4.23 -0.45
CA ALA A 94 13.06 3.47 -0.95
C ALA A 94 12.88 3.05 -2.42
N ILE A 95 11.69 2.59 -2.80
CA ILE A 95 11.38 2.28 -4.20
C ILE A 95 11.31 3.54 -5.06
N ASP A 96 10.76 4.64 -4.55
CA ASP A 96 10.70 5.93 -5.25
C ASP A 96 12.12 6.39 -5.66
N GLU A 97 13.08 6.31 -4.74
CA GLU A 97 14.49 6.65 -4.98
C GLU A 97 15.12 5.74 -6.04
N VAL A 98 14.86 4.42 -5.96
CA VAL A 98 15.33 3.47 -6.97
C VAL A 98 14.77 3.81 -8.35
N LEU A 99 13.47 4.12 -8.45
CA LEU A 99 12.85 4.49 -9.72
C LEU A 99 13.44 5.79 -10.26
N ASP A 100 13.77 6.75 -9.41
CA ASP A 100 14.47 7.97 -9.81
C ASP A 100 15.87 7.68 -10.36
N GLN A 101 16.61 6.76 -9.73
CA GLN A 101 17.91 6.30 -10.24
C GLN A 101 17.79 5.59 -11.59
N LEU A 102 16.74 4.78 -11.80
CA LEU A 102 16.47 4.14 -13.09
C LEU A 102 16.09 5.17 -14.16
N ALA A 103 15.31 6.19 -13.78
CA ALA A 103 14.87 7.27 -14.67
C ALA A 103 16.01 8.21 -15.08
N ALA A 104 17.04 8.36 -14.25
CA ALA A 104 18.22 9.15 -14.54
C ALA A 104 19.19 8.51 -15.54
N ARG A 105 19.00 7.22 -15.86
CA ARG A 105 19.81 6.52 -16.87
C ARG A 105 19.52 7.04 -18.27
N ASP A 106 20.48 6.89 -19.18
CA ASP A 106 20.27 7.20 -20.58
C ASP A 106 19.42 6.12 -21.26
N LEU A 107 18.09 6.26 -21.14
CA LEU A 107 17.13 5.35 -21.75
C LEU A 107 17.06 5.49 -23.28
N SER A 108 17.76 6.46 -23.89
CA SER A 108 17.84 6.57 -25.35
C SER A 108 18.75 5.50 -25.96
N GLU A 109 19.68 4.97 -25.17
CA GLU A 109 20.58 3.88 -25.55
C GLU A 109 19.89 2.51 -25.38
N PRO A 110 19.71 1.72 -26.45
CA PRO A 110 18.92 0.48 -26.39
C PRO A 110 19.48 -0.56 -25.41
N ALA A 111 20.80 -0.64 -25.24
CA ALA A 111 21.42 -1.56 -24.29
C ALA A 111 21.08 -1.18 -22.83
N ILE A 112 21.12 0.13 -22.51
CA ILE A 112 20.80 0.66 -21.18
C ILE A 112 19.29 0.53 -20.91
N ALA A 113 18.44 0.78 -21.90
CA ALA A 113 17.00 0.58 -21.79
C ALA A 113 16.64 -0.88 -21.49
N ASN A 114 17.24 -1.85 -22.21
CA ASN A 114 17.02 -3.27 -21.95
C ASN A 114 17.53 -3.70 -20.57
N ALA A 115 18.68 -3.20 -20.12
CA ALA A 115 19.18 -3.49 -18.77
C ALA A 115 18.22 -2.91 -17.70
N THR A 116 17.73 -1.70 -17.91
CA THR A 116 16.77 -1.04 -17.00
C THR A 116 15.43 -1.79 -16.97
N GLN A 117 14.98 -2.35 -18.09
CA GLN A 117 13.79 -3.19 -18.13
C GLN A 117 13.94 -4.45 -17.27
N ARG A 118 15.12 -5.09 -17.29
CA ARG A 118 15.39 -6.24 -16.42
C ARG A 118 15.38 -5.84 -14.95
N ASP A 119 16.02 -4.72 -14.61
CA ASP A 119 16.05 -4.19 -13.24
C ASP A 119 14.64 -3.87 -12.70
N LEU A 120 13.72 -3.42 -13.56
CA LEU A 120 12.30 -3.21 -13.23
C LEU A 120 11.58 -4.53 -13.00
N LEU A 121 11.76 -5.51 -13.89
CA LEU A 121 11.15 -6.84 -13.76
C LEU A 121 11.60 -7.54 -12.47
N ASP A 122 12.89 -7.44 -12.14
CA ASP A 122 13.45 -8.00 -10.89
C ASP A 122 12.83 -7.36 -9.64
N ARG A 123 12.30 -6.14 -9.75
CA ARG A 123 11.64 -5.41 -8.67
C ARG A 123 10.12 -5.56 -8.66
N GLN A 124 9.52 -6.23 -9.64
CA GLN A 124 8.07 -6.40 -9.70
C GLN A 124 7.51 -7.08 -8.46
N ALA A 125 8.20 -8.10 -7.94
CA ALA A 125 7.79 -8.78 -6.71
C ALA A 125 7.73 -7.84 -5.49
N GLN A 126 8.62 -6.84 -5.42
CA GLN A 126 8.62 -5.85 -4.35
C GLN A 126 7.46 -4.86 -4.51
N LEU A 127 7.18 -4.42 -5.74
CA LEU A 127 6.02 -3.57 -6.05
C LEU A 127 4.70 -4.28 -5.69
N ASP A 128 4.56 -5.55 -6.06
CA ASP A 128 3.39 -6.36 -5.72
C ASP A 128 3.23 -6.51 -4.20
N GLN A 129 4.34 -6.69 -3.48
CA GLN A 129 4.34 -6.76 -2.02
C GLN A 129 3.90 -5.45 -1.38
N LEU A 130 4.37 -4.30 -1.90
CA LEU A 130 3.94 -2.98 -1.44
C LEU A 130 2.44 -2.79 -1.68
N GLN A 131 1.93 -3.20 -2.85
CA GLN A 131 0.51 -3.12 -3.16
C GLN A 131 -0.33 -3.90 -2.15
N ARG A 132 0.00 -5.17 -1.92
CA ARG A 132 -0.71 -6.00 -0.93
C ARG A 132 -0.69 -5.40 0.47
N ARG A 133 0.45 -4.85 0.90
CA ARG A 133 0.56 -4.20 2.21
C ARG A 133 -0.24 -2.91 2.29
N SER A 134 -0.30 -2.16 1.21
CA SER A 134 -1.12 -0.96 1.08
C SER A 134 -2.60 -1.31 1.19
N ASP A 135 -3.04 -2.38 0.52
CA ASP A 135 -4.43 -2.84 0.56
C ASP A 135 -4.82 -3.44 1.92
N ASP A 136 -3.94 -4.24 2.55
CA ASP A 136 -4.11 -4.73 3.93
C ASP A 136 -4.32 -3.55 4.88
N LEU A 137 -3.49 -2.51 4.75
CA LEU A 137 -3.60 -1.32 5.56
C LEU A 137 -4.90 -0.55 5.27
N HIS A 138 -5.25 -0.35 4.01
CA HIS A 138 -6.47 0.34 3.61
C HIS A 138 -7.73 -0.35 4.18
N SER A 139 -7.73 -1.68 4.27
CA SER A 139 -8.82 -2.46 4.88
C SER A 139 -8.99 -2.23 6.38
N CYS A 140 -7.98 -1.69 7.07
CA CYS A 140 -8.04 -1.36 8.50
C CYS A 140 -8.72 0.00 8.78
N LEU A 141 -9.12 0.75 7.74
CA LEU A 141 -9.78 2.03 7.92
C LEU A 141 -11.25 1.89 8.31
N PRO A 142 -11.81 2.89 9.02
CA PRO A 142 -13.25 3.00 9.19
C PRO A 142 -14.00 3.02 7.85
N GLU A 143 -15.20 2.45 7.80
CA GLU A 143 -16.02 2.26 6.58
C GLU A 143 -16.14 3.50 5.68
N ALA A 144 -16.24 4.70 6.27
CA ALA A 144 -16.32 5.95 5.52
C ALA A 144 -15.11 6.18 4.60
N SER A 145 -13.93 5.70 5.02
CA SER A 145 -12.68 5.82 4.27
C SER A 145 -12.34 4.57 3.46
N ALA A 146 -12.75 3.39 3.91
CA ALA A 146 -12.57 2.14 3.15
C ALA A 146 -13.23 2.17 1.76
N ASN A 147 -14.24 3.03 1.56
CA ASN A 147 -14.92 3.24 0.28
C ASN A 147 -14.19 4.18 -0.69
N GLN A 148 -13.08 4.81 -0.27
CA GLN A 148 -12.25 5.63 -1.15
C GLN A 148 -11.23 4.74 -1.90
N PRO A 149 -10.76 5.16 -3.09
CA PRO A 149 -9.67 4.47 -3.76
C PRO A 149 -8.38 4.59 -2.96
N ASN A 150 -7.60 3.51 -2.92
CA ASN A 150 -6.29 3.50 -2.31
C ASN A 150 -5.27 4.17 -3.24
N THR A 151 -4.83 5.37 -2.87
CA THR A 151 -3.96 6.21 -3.70
C THR A 151 -2.49 6.21 -3.25
N MET A 152 -2.11 5.39 -2.27
CA MET A 152 -0.76 5.42 -1.69
C MET A 152 0.36 5.15 -2.69
N LEU A 153 0.09 4.32 -3.71
CA LEU A 153 1.08 3.86 -4.66
C LEU A 153 0.94 4.50 -6.04
N ASP A 154 -0.03 5.39 -6.25
CA ASP A 154 -0.31 6.01 -7.55
C ASP A 154 0.95 6.65 -8.14
N LYS A 155 1.70 7.41 -7.33
CA LYS A 155 2.96 8.02 -7.75
C LYS A 155 3.99 7.00 -8.24
N ILE A 156 4.12 5.86 -7.55
CA ILE A 156 5.04 4.78 -7.92
C ILE A 156 4.58 4.13 -9.22
N GLN A 157 3.28 3.84 -9.34
CA GLN A 157 2.69 3.25 -10.53
C GLN A 157 2.86 4.17 -11.76
N ASP A 158 2.66 5.47 -11.58
CA ASP A 158 2.88 6.48 -12.61
C ASP A 158 4.33 6.50 -13.09
N LYS A 159 5.30 6.49 -12.17
CA LYS A 159 6.73 6.45 -12.52
C LYS A 159 7.12 5.17 -13.25
N VAL A 160 6.62 4.02 -12.82
CA VAL A 160 6.87 2.72 -13.51
C VAL A 160 6.33 2.78 -14.93
N ARG A 161 5.10 3.25 -15.12
CA ARG A 161 4.48 3.40 -16.43
C ARG A 161 5.29 4.32 -17.35
N ASP A 162 5.73 5.47 -16.84
CA ASP A 162 6.55 6.43 -17.59
C ASP A 162 7.91 5.83 -18.00
N LEU A 163 8.54 5.04 -17.11
CA LEU A 163 9.78 4.32 -17.42
C LEU A 163 9.57 3.26 -18.51
N GLU A 164 8.52 2.45 -18.39
CA GLU A 164 8.17 1.42 -19.36
C GLU A 164 7.88 2.01 -20.75
N GLU A 165 7.19 3.15 -20.81
CA GLU A 165 6.92 3.85 -22.06
C GLU A 165 8.23 4.32 -22.72
N LYS A 166 9.12 4.97 -21.95
CA LYS A 166 10.43 5.43 -22.44
C LYS A 166 11.30 4.29 -22.94
N ILE A 167 11.35 3.19 -22.18
CA ILE A 167 12.09 1.97 -22.55
C ILE A 167 11.51 1.40 -23.86
N GLY A 168 10.19 1.22 -23.94
CA GLY A 168 9.52 0.71 -25.13
C GLY A 168 9.76 1.57 -26.37
N ALA A 169 9.75 2.89 -26.22
CA ALA A 169 10.04 3.83 -27.31
C ALA A 169 11.50 3.75 -27.79
N SER A 170 12.45 3.46 -26.90
CA SER A 170 13.87 3.28 -27.22
C SER A 170 14.10 1.97 -28.00
N ILE A 171 13.52 0.87 -27.51
CA ILE A 171 13.65 -0.45 -28.14
C ILE A 171 13.06 -0.45 -29.55
N ARG A 172 11.86 0.13 -29.76
CA ARG A 172 11.23 0.23 -31.08
C ARG A 172 12.08 1.04 -32.07
N ARG A 173 12.62 2.19 -31.65
CA ARG A 173 13.50 3.03 -32.50
C ARG A 173 14.77 2.30 -32.91
N SER A 174 15.29 1.39 -32.09
CA SER A 174 16.46 0.59 -32.42
C SER A 174 16.16 -0.46 -33.51
N ALA A 175 14.96 -1.05 -33.47
CA ALA A 175 14.51 -2.03 -34.47
C ALA A 175 14.27 -1.39 -35.85
N GLU A 176 13.77 -0.16 -35.89
CA GLU A 176 13.53 0.59 -37.13
C GLU A 176 14.83 1.08 -37.80
N LYS A 177 15.90 1.28 -37.02
CA LYS A 177 17.22 1.71 -37.55
C LYS A 177 18.05 0.58 -38.15
N SER A 178 17.66 -0.69 -37.99
CA SER A 178 18.22 -1.80 -38.75
C SER A 178 17.67 -1.78 -40.18
N PRO A 179 18.46 -1.45 -41.22
CA PRO A 179 17.96 -1.50 -42.58
C PRO A 179 17.68 -2.96 -42.93
N SER A 180 16.48 -3.20 -43.44
CA SER A 180 16.13 -4.37 -44.21
C SER A 180 17.27 -4.75 -45.17
N LYS A 181 18.06 -5.75 -44.79
CA LYS A 181 18.97 -6.45 -45.69
C LYS A 181 18.23 -7.67 -46.23
N ARG A 182 17.24 -7.41 -47.08
CA ARG A 182 16.72 -8.45 -48.00
C ARG A 182 16.57 -7.82 -49.38
N MET A 183 17.72 -7.52 -49.98
CA MET A 183 17.82 -7.44 -51.44
C MET A 183 17.50 -8.82 -52.00
N SER A 184 16.55 -8.80 -52.92
CA SER A 184 16.29 -9.75 -54.00
C SER A 184 17.48 -10.63 -54.41
N LEU A 185 17.28 -11.95 -54.44
CA LEU A 185 17.86 -12.82 -55.45
C LEU A 185 16.77 -13.78 -55.93
N THR A 186 16.24 -13.45 -57.13
CA THR A 186 15.80 -14.33 -58.22
C THR A 186 15.02 -15.61 -57.91
N GLU A 187 13.81 -15.66 -58.48
CA GLU A 187 13.13 -16.87 -58.91
C GLU A 187 14.09 -17.89 -59.55
N GLN A 188 14.08 -19.12 -59.04
CA GLN A 188 14.30 -20.31 -59.85
C GLN A 188 13.53 -21.49 -59.25
N LYS A 189 12.32 -21.68 -59.78
CA LYS A 189 11.78 -22.92 -60.35
C LYS A 189 12.24 -24.26 -59.73
N GLU A 190 11.27 -24.90 -59.07
CA GLU A 190 10.82 -26.30 -59.22
C GLU A 190 11.81 -27.44 -58.92
N SER A 191 11.47 -28.24 -57.91
CA SER A 191 11.64 -29.70 -57.90
C SER A 191 10.74 -30.31 -56.81
N ASP A 192 9.74 -31.05 -57.26
CA ASP A 192 8.99 -32.07 -56.50
C ASP A 192 9.92 -33.04 -55.75
N ALA A 193 9.49 -33.52 -54.57
CA ALA A 193 9.36 -34.96 -54.30
C ALA A 193 8.99 -35.30 -52.83
N ILE A 194 7.79 -35.88 -52.68
CA ILE A 194 7.39 -37.10 -51.94
C ILE A 194 7.44 -37.14 -50.40
N SER A 195 6.25 -37.46 -49.87
CA SER A 195 5.84 -37.87 -48.52
C SER A 195 6.66 -38.97 -47.84
N ILE A 196 6.64 -38.94 -46.49
CA ILE A 196 6.40 -40.15 -45.68
C ILE A 196 5.74 -39.76 -44.35
N ALA A 197 4.58 -40.35 -44.08
CA ALA A 197 3.86 -40.29 -42.82
C ALA A 197 4.49 -41.24 -41.78
N SER A 198 4.38 -40.93 -40.48
CA SER A 198 4.39 -41.99 -39.45
C SER A 198 3.84 -41.52 -38.08
N THR A 199 2.64 -42.04 -37.78
CA THR A 199 2.25 -42.72 -36.53
C THR A 199 2.28 -41.97 -35.18
N GLY A 200 1.10 -41.46 -34.81
CA GLY A 200 0.31 -41.78 -33.61
C GLY A 200 0.99 -42.11 -32.26
N GLY A 201 0.59 -41.37 -31.21
CA GLY A 201 0.88 -41.74 -29.82
C GLY A 201 0.41 -40.73 -28.76
N GLN A 202 -0.91 -40.62 -28.58
CA GLN A 202 -1.70 -40.43 -27.34
C GLN A 202 -1.18 -39.66 -26.10
N SER A 203 -2.12 -38.87 -25.54
CA SER A 203 -2.34 -38.61 -24.09
C SER A 203 -1.34 -37.68 -23.38
N LEU A 204 -1.74 -36.70 -22.55
CA LEU A 204 -2.76 -36.72 -21.50
C LEU A 204 -3.44 -35.35 -21.35
N ALA A 205 -4.78 -35.32 -21.37
CA ALA A 205 -5.59 -34.25 -20.81
C ALA A 205 -5.79 -34.53 -19.31
N LEU A 206 -5.41 -33.59 -18.45
CA LEU A 206 -5.70 -33.65 -17.01
C LEU A 206 -7.07 -33.01 -16.77
N GLU A 207 -8.10 -33.84 -16.69
CA GLU A 207 -9.40 -33.51 -16.10
C GLU A 207 -9.24 -33.44 -14.57
N VAL A 208 -9.49 -32.27 -13.97
CA VAL A 208 -9.65 -32.14 -12.53
C VAL A 208 -11.13 -32.34 -12.20
N GLN A 209 -11.46 -33.57 -11.81
CA GLN A 209 -12.73 -33.95 -11.23
C GLN A 209 -12.91 -33.26 -9.86
N VAL A 210 -13.81 -32.28 -9.77
CA VAL A 210 -14.24 -31.74 -8.47
C VAL A 210 -15.35 -32.64 -7.93
N CYS A 211 -15.03 -33.37 -6.87
CA CYS A 211 -15.97 -34.22 -6.14
C CYS A 211 -16.67 -33.38 -5.06
N PHE A 212 -17.98 -33.18 -5.19
CA PHE A 212 -18.82 -32.63 -4.12
C PHE A 212 -19.34 -33.77 -3.24
N PRO A 213 -19.17 -33.72 -1.90
CA PRO A 213 -20.02 -34.48 -1.00
C PRO A 213 -21.30 -33.69 -0.68
N TYR A 214 -22.39 -34.37 -1.00
CA TYR A 214 -23.80 -34.22 -0.65
C TYR A 214 -24.14 -33.58 0.71
N PHE A 215 -25.26 -32.84 0.72
CA PHE A 215 -26.15 -32.65 1.87
C PHE A 215 -26.94 -33.93 2.17
#